data_AF-A0A915C279-F1
#
_entry.id   AF-A0A915C279-F1
#
_cell.length_a   1.000
_cell.length_b   1.000
_cell.length_c   1.000
_cell.angle_alpha   90.00
_cell.angle_beta   90.00
_cell.angle_gamma   90.00
#
_symmetry.space_group_name_H-M   'P 1'
#
loop_
_entity.id
_entity.type
_entity.pdbx_description
1 polymer ?
#
loop_
_entity_poly.entity_id
_entity_poly.type
_entity_poly.pdbx_seq_one_letter_code
_entity_poly.pdbx_strand_id
1 'polypeptide(L)'
;MSKSVLALATIAAGGGVLFFIYWYRRRRFNYVSEFIEIGTLSELHLYPVKSMKGIKVSEMECLPIGGKSGDIKDRHFMVMDADTGKFLTGRQFPKLVTIDVDVKVCMFGII
;
A
#
# COMPACT_ATOMS: atom_id res chain seq x y z
N MET A 1 55.48 14.32 -11.46
CA MET A 1 54.02 14.39 -11.71
C MET A 1 53.43 15.41 -10.75
N SER A 2 52.79 16.48 -11.24
CA SER A 2 52.28 17.53 -10.36
C SER A 2 51.12 16.99 -9.52
N LYS A 3 50.98 17.48 -8.29
CA LYS A 3 49.88 17.12 -7.38
C LYS A 3 48.50 17.32 -8.03
N SER A 4 48.40 18.29 -8.96
CA SER A 4 47.20 18.55 -9.77
C SER A 4 46.84 17.42 -10.74
N VAL A 5 47.84 16.75 -11.34
CA VAL A 5 47.58 15.59 -12.23
C VAL A 5 47.11 14.38 -11.43
N LEU A 6 47.66 14.16 -10.24
CA LEU A 6 47.23 13.08 -9.35
C LEU A 6 45.79 13.31 -8.83
N ALA A 7 45.43 14.55 -8.51
CA ALA A 7 44.09 14.92 -8.05
C ALA A 7 43.01 14.79 -9.15
N LEU A 8 43.35 15.10 -10.40
CA LEU A 8 42.41 14.92 -11.53
C LEU A 8 42.17 13.44 -11.82
N ALA A 9 43.20 12.60 -11.73
CA ALA A 9 43.08 11.17 -11.96
C ALA A 9 42.18 10.47 -10.93
N THR A 10 42.25 10.86 -9.66
CA THR A 10 41.39 10.27 -8.60
C THR A 10 39.93 10.67 -8.75
N ILE A 11 39.64 11.92 -9.15
CA ILE A 11 38.27 12.38 -9.42
C ILE A 11 37.67 11.63 -10.62
N ALA A 12 38.44 11.46 -11.69
CA ALA A 12 37.98 10.73 -12.88
C ALA A 12 37.69 9.26 -12.55
N ALA A 13 38.57 8.60 -11.79
CA ALA A 13 38.36 7.21 -11.36
C ALA A 13 37.13 7.08 -10.45
N GLY A 14 36.95 7.98 -9.48
CA GLY A 14 35.77 8.00 -8.61
C GLY A 14 34.47 8.23 -9.38
N GLY A 15 34.47 9.18 -10.32
CA GLY A 15 33.34 9.46 -11.20
C GLY A 15 32.97 8.26 -12.08
N GLY A 16 33.96 7.58 -12.65
CA GLY A 16 33.76 6.37 -13.45
C GLY A 16 33.14 5.22 -12.66
N VAL A 17 33.59 4.99 -11.43
CA VAL A 17 33.02 3.95 -10.53
C VAL A 17 31.58 4.29 -10.15
N LEU A 18 31.28 5.53 -9.78
CA LEU A 18 29.92 5.97 -9.45
C LEU A 18 28.99 5.86 -10.65
N PHE A 19 29.45 6.26 -11.84
CA PHE A 19 28.71 6.11 -13.09
C PHE A 19 28.44 4.64 -13.41
N PHE A 20 29.44 3.77 -13.25
CA PHE A 20 29.28 2.33 -13.48
C PHE A 20 28.28 1.71 -12.50
N ILE A 21 28.33 2.06 -11.21
CA ILE A 21 27.36 1.60 -10.20
C ILE A 21 25.94 2.08 -10.55
N TYR A 22 25.79 3.37 -10.89
CA TYR A 22 24.51 3.93 -11.29
C TYR A 22 23.94 3.22 -12.52
N TRP A 23 24.76 3.07 -13.57
CA TRP A 23 24.39 2.41 -14.82
C TRP A 23 24.06 0.94 -14.61
N TYR A 24 24.84 0.22 -13.80
CA TYR A 24 24.62 -1.18 -13.49
C TYR A 24 23.32 -1.38 -12.70
N ARG A 25 23.06 -0.56 -11.67
CA ARG A 25 21.80 -0.59 -10.91
C ARG A 25 20.59 -0.29 -11.81
N ARG A 26 20.71 0.73 -12.67
CA ARG A 26 19.63 1.13 -13.59
C ARG A 26 19.33 0.03 -14.62
N ARG A 27 20.36 -0.63 -15.16
CA ARG A 27 20.18 -1.76 -16.08
C ARG A 27 19.59 -2.99 -15.41
N ARG A 28 20.01 -3.32 -14.19
CA ARG A 28 19.44 -4.46 -13.47
C ARG A 28 17.97 -4.24 -13.12
N PHE A 29 17.58 -3.01 -12.80
CA PHE A 29 16.19 -2.66 -12.56
C PHE A 29 15.34 -2.74 -13.83
N ASN A 30 15.91 -2.45 -15.00
CA ASN A 30 15.19 -2.54 -16.28
C ASN A 30 15.31 -3.91 -16.97
N TYR A 31 15.86 -4.94 -16.29
CA TYR A 31 15.92 -6.31 -16.81
C TYR A 31 14.66 -7.12 -16.44
N VAL A 32 13.77 -6.58 -15.60
CA VAL A 32 12.46 -7.21 -15.37
C VAL A 32 11.68 -7.09 -16.68
N SER A 33 11.13 -8.21 -17.09
CA SER A 33 10.47 -8.51 -18.37
C SER A 33 9.61 -7.40 -18.96
N GLU A 34 9.38 -7.45 -20.27
CA GLU A 34 8.32 -6.68 -20.93
C GLU A 34 7.01 -6.76 -20.13
N PHE A 35 6.33 -5.61 -19.99
CA PHE A 35 5.05 -5.55 -19.29
C PHE A 35 4.01 -6.27 -20.14
N ILE A 36 3.60 -7.46 -19.68
CA ILE A 36 2.51 -8.21 -20.27
C ILE A 36 1.25 -7.91 -19.47
N GLU A 37 0.20 -7.47 -20.15
CA GLU A 37 -1.11 -7.32 -19.52
C GLU A 37 -1.67 -8.71 -19.18
N ILE A 38 -1.86 -8.98 -17.89
CA ILE A 38 -2.35 -10.27 -17.39
C ILE A 38 -3.86 -10.24 -17.04
N GLY A 39 -4.49 -9.08 -17.13
CA GLY A 39 -5.92 -8.91 -16.91
C GLY A 39 -6.30 -7.56 -16.30
N THR A 40 -7.61 -7.40 -16.11
CA THR A 40 -8.24 -6.20 -15.55
C THR A 40 -9.01 -6.55 -14.29
N LEU A 41 -9.12 -5.57 -13.37
CA LEU A 41 -9.89 -5.75 -12.14
C LEU A 41 -11.38 -5.73 -12.46
N SER A 42 -12.10 -6.77 -12.04
CA SER A 42 -13.55 -6.85 -12.21
C SER A 42 -14.31 -6.03 -11.16
N GLU A 43 -13.91 -6.13 -9.89
CA GLU A 43 -14.55 -5.45 -8.77
C GLU A 43 -13.56 -5.11 -7.67
N LEU A 44 -13.87 -4.05 -6.93
CA LEU A 44 -13.15 -3.61 -5.74
C LEU A 44 -14.07 -3.67 -4.54
N HIS A 45 -13.56 -4.20 -3.43
CA HIS A 45 -14.31 -4.35 -2.18
C HIS A 45 -13.46 -3.85 -1.00
N LEU A 46 -14.05 -3.04 -0.14
CA LEU A 46 -13.46 -2.60 1.13
C LEU A 46 -14.19 -3.24 2.30
N TYR A 47 -13.47 -3.58 3.37
CA TYR A 47 -14.03 -4.22 4.56
C TYR A 47 -13.79 -3.36 5.79
N PRO A 48 -14.63 -2.36 6.09
CA PRO A 48 -14.33 -1.37 7.14
C PRO A 48 -14.21 -2.00 8.53
N VAL A 49 -15.03 -3.01 8.79
CA VAL A 49 -15.02 -3.80 10.02
C VAL A 49 -14.55 -5.23 9.71
N LYS A 50 -13.56 -5.71 10.47
CA LYS A 50 -12.99 -7.04 10.28
C LYS A 50 -14.06 -8.15 10.37
N SER A 51 -14.06 -9.06 9.39
CA SER A 51 -14.94 -10.24 9.29
C SER A 51 -16.41 -9.94 9.01
N MET A 52 -16.77 -8.70 8.69
CA MET A 52 -18.12 -8.35 8.23
C MET A 52 -18.18 -8.31 6.71
N LYS A 53 -19.36 -8.01 6.16
CA LYS A 53 -19.57 -7.92 4.72
C LYS A 53 -18.80 -6.73 4.13
N GLY A 54 -18.23 -6.94 2.95
CA GLY A 54 -17.52 -5.91 2.20
C GLY A 54 -18.47 -4.95 1.49
N ILE A 55 -18.00 -3.72 1.30
CA ILE A 55 -18.65 -2.68 0.52
C ILE A 55 -17.98 -2.63 -0.85
N LYS A 56 -18.77 -2.83 -1.91
CA LYS A 56 -18.28 -2.67 -3.29
C LYS A 56 -18.03 -1.20 -3.59
N VAL A 57 -16.85 -0.88 -4.13
CA VAL A 57 -16.45 0.49 -4.49
C VAL A 57 -16.03 0.56 -5.95
N SER A 58 -16.15 1.74 -6.56
CA SER A 58 -15.72 1.99 -7.95
C SER A 58 -14.23 2.29 -8.06
N GLU A 59 -13.66 2.90 -7.03
CA GLU A 59 -12.25 3.30 -6.98
C GLU A 59 -11.67 3.05 -5.59
N MET A 60 -10.34 2.94 -5.51
CA MET A 60 -9.64 2.69 -4.26
C MET A 60 -8.27 3.39 -4.27
N GLU A 61 -8.03 4.25 -3.29
CA GLU A 61 -6.73 4.80 -2.94
C GLU A 61 -5.87 3.70 -2.30
N CYS A 62 -4.72 3.40 -2.90
CA CYS A 62 -3.74 2.46 -2.33
C CYS A 62 -2.86 3.17 -1.31
N LEU A 63 -3.12 2.97 -0.01
CA LEU A 63 -2.29 3.49 1.08
C LEU A 63 -1.33 2.39 1.59
N PRO A 64 -0.24 2.75 2.30
CA PRO A 64 0.69 1.77 2.85
C PRO A 64 0.05 0.74 3.80
N ILE A 65 -1.06 1.09 4.44
CA ILE A 65 -1.77 0.26 5.42
C ILE A 65 -3.04 -0.40 4.87
N GLY A 66 -3.40 -0.16 3.60
CA GLY A 66 -4.60 -0.72 2.98
C GLY A 66 -5.30 0.22 2.01
N GLY A 67 -6.42 -0.25 1.44
CA GLY A 67 -7.25 0.53 0.54
C GLY A 67 -8.13 1.56 1.26
N LYS A 68 -8.47 2.65 0.57
CA LYS A 68 -9.43 3.65 1.04
C LYS A 68 -10.30 4.16 -0.11
N SER A 69 -11.56 4.50 0.17
CA SER A 69 -12.45 5.17 -0.76
C SER A 69 -13.27 6.19 0.03
N GLY A 70 -13.03 7.50 -0.18
CA GLY A 70 -13.60 8.54 0.69
C GLY A 70 -13.23 8.29 2.15
N ASP A 71 -14.20 8.21 3.05
CA ASP A 71 -13.96 7.95 4.48
C ASP A 71 -13.91 6.47 4.84
N ILE A 72 -14.18 5.59 3.87
CA ILE A 72 -14.15 4.14 4.03
C ILE A 72 -12.70 3.67 3.94
N LYS A 73 -12.19 3.05 5.00
CA LYS A 73 -10.83 2.48 5.06
C LYS A 73 -10.89 0.97 5.27
N ASP A 74 -10.03 0.22 4.60
CA ASP A 74 -9.98 -1.24 4.76
C ASP A 74 -9.54 -1.63 6.17
N ARG A 75 -10.32 -2.51 6.81
CA ARG A 75 -10.08 -3.13 8.12
C ARG A 75 -9.68 -2.15 9.23
N HIS A 76 -10.29 -0.97 9.23
CA HIS A 76 -9.99 0.06 10.23
C HIS A 76 -10.59 -0.26 11.61
N PHE A 77 -11.69 -1.03 11.64
CA PHE A 77 -12.41 -1.40 12.85
C PHE A 77 -12.40 -2.91 13.10
N MET A 78 -12.54 -3.31 14.36
CA MET A 78 -12.69 -4.68 14.80
C MET A 78 -13.65 -4.74 15.99
N VAL A 79 -14.48 -5.78 16.04
CA VAL A 79 -15.36 -6.02 17.19
C VAL A 79 -14.60 -6.75 18.28
N MET A 80 -14.78 -6.29 19.51
CA MET A 80 -14.22 -6.91 20.70
C MET A 80 -15.31 -7.13 21.74
N ASP A 81 -15.13 -8.17 22.55
CA ASP A 81 -15.89 -8.38 23.76
C ASP A 81 -15.47 -7.31 24.79
N ALA A 82 -16.45 -6.58 25.33
CA ALA A 82 -16.19 -5.43 26.19
C ALA A 82 -15.60 -5.82 27.56
N ASP A 83 -16.03 -6.97 28.09
CA ASP A 83 -15.64 -7.41 29.44
C ASP A 83 -14.29 -8.13 29.42
N THR A 84 -14.08 -9.00 28.44
CA THR A 84 -12.88 -9.84 28.34
C THR A 84 -11.80 -9.25 27.44
N GLY A 85 -12.12 -8.24 26.63
CA GLY A 85 -11.22 -7.64 25.64
C GLY A 85 -10.88 -8.58 24.48
N LYS A 86 -11.56 -9.72 24.35
CA LYS A 86 -11.26 -10.72 23.32
C LYS A 86 -11.76 -10.25 21.95
N PHE A 87 -10.93 -10.46 20.94
CA PHE A 87 -11.31 -10.18 19.56
C PHE A 87 -12.38 -11.17 19.07
N LEU A 88 -13.46 -10.63 18.52
CA LEU A 88 -14.49 -11.43 17.87
C LEU A 88 -14.18 -11.47 16.37
N THR A 89 -13.92 -12.67 15.84
CA THR A 89 -13.56 -12.86 14.43
C THR A 89 -14.51 -13.82 13.73
N GLY A 90 -14.59 -13.75 12.40
CA GLY A 90 -15.44 -14.63 11.58
C GLY A 90 -15.13 -16.12 11.73
N ARG A 91 -13.94 -16.49 12.22
CA ARG A 91 -13.60 -17.88 12.54
C ARG A 91 -14.38 -18.42 13.73
N GLN A 92 -14.62 -17.59 14.74
CA GLN A 92 -15.41 -17.95 15.93
C GLN A 92 -16.90 -17.70 15.69
N PHE A 93 -17.21 -16.62 14.97
CA PHE A 93 -18.58 -16.19 14.69
C PHE A 93 -18.78 -16.00 13.17
N PRO A 94 -19.01 -17.08 12.40
CA PRO A 94 -19.19 -17.00 10.95
C PRO A 94 -20.34 -16.09 10.51
N LYS A 95 -21.34 -15.90 11.39
CA LYS A 95 -22.48 -14.99 11.17
C LYS A 95 -22.07 -13.52 11.05
N LEU A 96 -20.85 -13.13 11.47
CA LEU A 96 -20.38 -11.76 11.28
C LEU A 96 -20.38 -11.34 9.80
N VAL A 97 -20.17 -12.28 8.88
CA VAL A 97 -20.13 -12.01 7.43
C VAL A 97 -21.50 -11.58 6.88
N THR A 98 -22.60 -11.86 7.58
CA THR A 98 -23.95 -11.46 7.15
C THR A 98 -24.32 -10.04 7.58
N ILE A 99 -23.47 -9.38 8.35
CA ILE A 99 -23.72 -8.02 8.83
C ILE A 99 -23.32 -7.04 7.73
N ASP A 100 -24.29 -6.29 7.20
CA ASP A 100 -24.07 -5.17 6.30
C ASP A 100 -23.45 -3.98 7.06
N VAL A 101 -22.46 -3.33 6.43
CA VAL A 101 -21.72 -2.21 7.00
C VAL A 101 -21.90 -1.01 6.09
N ASP A 102 -22.20 0.15 6.69
CA ASP A 102 -22.28 1.43 5.99
C ASP A 102 -21.57 2.50 6.81
N VAL A 103 -20.80 3.36 6.15
CA VAL A 103 -20.02 4.42 6.80
C VAL A 103 -20.53 5.75 6.29
N LYS A 104 -21.16 6.52 7.17
CA LYS A 104 -21.68 7.85 6.87
C LYS A 104 -20.82 8.90 7.55
N VAL A 105 -20.37 9.89 6.78
CA VAL A 105 -19.83 11.11 7.36
C VAL A 105 -21.00 11.92 7.88
N CYS A 106 -21.06 12.09 9.20
CA CYS A 106 -21.94 13.07 9.78
C CYS A 106 -21.22 14.43 9.67
N MET A 107 -21.59 15.21 8.66
CA MET A 107 -21.13 16.59 8.56
C MET A 107 -21.89 17.40 9.61
N PHE A 108 -21.39 17.40 10.85
CA PHE A 108 -21.84 18.35 11.86
C PHE A 108 -21.46 19.74 11.35
N GLY A 109 -22.43 20.39 10.70
CA GLY A 109 -22.35 21.80 10.36
C GLY A 109 -22.09 22.56 11.66
N ILE A 110 -20.96 23.27 11.68
CA ILE A 110 -20.73 24.35 12.62
C ILE A 110 -21.78 25.40 12.25
N ILE A 111 -22.87 25.46 13.02
CA ILE A 111 -23.81 26.59 13.05
C ILE A 111 -23.37 27.46 14.23
#